data_AF-A0A1Y0MF03-F1
#
_entry.id   AF-A0A1Y0MF03-F1
#
_cell.length_a   1.000
_cell.length_b   1.000
_cell.length_c   1.000
_cell.angle_alpha   90.00
_cell.angle_beta   90.00
_cell.angle_gamma   90.00
#
_symmetry.space_group_name_H-M   'P 1'
#
loop_
_entity.id
_entity.type
_entity.pdbx_description
1 polymer ?
#
loop_
_entity_poly.entity_id
_entity_poly.type
_entity_poly.pdbx_seq_one_letter_code
_entity_poly.pdbx_strand_id
1 'polypeptide(L)'
;MKEDKLHSVNSTGFKTPKDYFESFDEKLMQRLNEEKLMEGISSPGFTVPKDYFASVETEILNKVTSESNTKVVRLFSRKQLYFVSGIAASLLLMLAIFNGSTTEELSVEMVESYFESSDINSYELAQMMSDTDFLEDDFIVTETIYTEENLETYLLENTDIESIIE
;
A
#
# COMPACT_ATOMS: atom_id res chain seq x y z
N MET A 1 34.28 1.37 -11.49
CA MET A 1 34.63 2.50 -10.58
C MET A 1 34.21 2.08 -9.19
N LYS A 2 35.07 2.27 -8.18
CA LYS A 2 34.75 1.88 -6.80
C LYS A 2 33.89 2.99 -6.19
N GLU A 3 32.76 2.61 -5.59
CA GLU A 3 31.88 3.50 -4.83
C GLU A 3 32.64 4.01 -3.59
N ASP A 4 33.15 5.24 -3.66
CA ASP A 4 33.81 5.86 -2.51
C ASP A 4 32.76 6.18 -1.43
N LYS A 5 33.05 5.75 -0.20
CA LYS A 5 32.14 5.77 0.96
C LYS A 5 31.87 7.19 1.49
N LEU A 6 31.18 8.01 0.71
CA LEU A 6 30.82 9.40 1.04
C LEU A 6 29.99 9.53 2.33
N HIS A 7 29.18 8.52 2.66
CA HIS A 7 28.31 8.51 3.85
C HIS A 7 29.03 8.26 5.19
N SER A 8 30.36 8.05 5.18
CA SER A 8 31.15 7.81 6.40
C SER A 8 32.10 8.97 6.75
N VAL A 9 32.11 10.03 5.92
CA VAL A 9 33.02 11.16 6.07
C VAL A 9 32.35 12.25 6.89
N ASN A 10 32.53 12.20 8.21
CA ASN A 10 31.99 13.19 9.16
C ASN A 10 32.81 14.51 9.21
N SER A 11 33.78 14.69 8.30
CA SER A 11 34.69 15.83 8.27
C SER A 11 34.99 16.19 6.82
N THR A 12 34.71 17.44 6.43
CA THR A 12 34.84 17.95 5.05
C THR A 12 36.28 17.89 4.49
N GLY A 13 37.28 17.56 5.31
CA GLY A 13 38.69 17.47 4.92
C GLY A 13 39.38 18.84 4.79
N PHE A 14 38.60 19.92 4.76
CA PHE A 14 39.09 21.29 4.74
C PHE A 14 39.23 21.81 6.16
N LYS A 15 40.43 22.22 6.54
CA LYS A 15 40.71 22.89 7.81
C LYS A 15 41.19 24.31 7.52
N THR A 16 40.63 25.29 8.22
CA THR A 16 41.14 26.66 8.17
C THR A 16 42.33 26.82 9.12
N PRO A 17 43.22 27.78 8.86
CA PRO A 17 44.24 28.18 9.83
C PRO A 17 43.60 28.57 11.16
N LYS A 18 44.38 28.43 12.24
CA LYS A 18 43.99 28.88 13.57
C LYS A 18 43.69 30.38 13.54
N ASP A 19 42.60 30.78 14.19
CA ASP A 19 42.17 32.17 14.34
C ASP A 19 41.82 32.88 12.99
N TYR A 20 41.51 32.10 11.94
CA TYR A 20 41.22 32.64 10.60
C TYR A 20 40.00 33.55 10.58
N PHE A 21 38.89 33.12 11.19
CA PHE A 21 37.63 33.87 11.18
C PHE A 21 37.67 35.00 12.21
N GLU A 22 38.29 34.77 13.37
CA GLU A 22 38.45 35.76 14.44
C GLU A 22 39.29 36.97 13.98
N SER A 23 40.29 36.76 13.13
CA SER A 23 41.15 37.82 12.59
C SER A 23 40.77 38.29 11.18
N PHE A 24 39.69 37.76 10.59
CA PHE A 24 39.31 38.06 9.22
C PHE A 24 38.94 39.53 9.05
N ASP A 25 38.04 40.04 9.90
CA ASP A 25 37.54 41.41 9.80
C ASP A 25 38.66 42.44 10.02
N GLU A 26 39.53 42.21 11.00
CA GLU A 26 40.68 43.08 11.26
C GLU A 26 41.64 43.11 10.07
N LYS A 27 41.97 41.95 9.49
CA LYS A 27 42.82 41.85 8.29
C LYS A 27 42.16 42.47 7.06
N LEU A 28 40.84 42.34 6.91
CA LEU A 28 40.10 42.93 5.81
C LEU A 28 40.10 44.45 5.93
N MET A 29 39.77 44.99 7.10
CA MET A 29 39.77 46.43 7.36
C MET A 29 41.17 47.03 7.26
N GLN A 30 42.20 46.31 7.71
CA GLN A 30 43.59 46.70 7.51
C GLN A 30 43.92 46.86 6.02
N ARG A 31 43.53 45.90 5.18
CA ARG A 31 43.72 45.96 3.72
C ARG A 31 42.87 47.03 3.04
N LEU A 32 41.71 47.38 3.57
CA LEU A 32 40.87 48.45 3.01
C LEU A 32 41.36 49.84 3.39
N ASN A 33 41.90 49.99 4.61
CA ASN A 33 42.41 51.25 5.15
C ASN A 33 43.88 51.53 4.76
N GLU A 34 44.60 50.54 4.25
CA GLU A 34 45.89 50.73 3.58
C GLU A 34 45.66 51.46 2.23
N GLU A 35 45.64 52.80 2.25
CA GLU A 35 45.51 53.69 1.08
C GLU A 35 46.50 53.39 -0.06
N LYS A 36 47.59 52.66 0.23
CA LYS A 36 48.64 52.30 -0.72
C LYS A 36 48.36 51.08 -1.60
N LEU A 37 47.28 50.34 -1.39
CA LEU A 37 47.05 49.10 -2.16
C LEU A 37 46.59 49.33 -3.60
N MET A 38 46.26 50.56 -4.00
CA MET A 38 45.82 50.87 -5.37
C MET A 38 46.90 51.52 -6.26
N GLU A 39 48.09 51.84 -5.74
CA GLU A 39 49.19 52.46 -6.53
C GLU A 39 49.93 51.49 -7.48
N GLY A 40 49.53 50.21 -7.54
CA GLY A 40 50.18 49.22 -8.42
C GLY A 40 49.24 48.24 -9.12
N ILE A 41 47.93 48.29 -8.85
CA ILE A 41 46.95 47.37 -9.45
C ILE A 41 46.41 48.03 -10.71
N SER A 42 47.22 48.03 -11.78
CA SER A 42 46.82 48.60 -13.07
C SER A 42 45.92 47.65 -13.90
N SER A 43 45.69 46.43 -13.42
CA SER A 43 44.91 45.39 -14.10
C SER A 43 43.97 44.68 -13.12
N PRO A 44 42.73 44.39 -13.50
CA PRO A 44 41.87 43.49 -12.72
C PRO A 44 42.58 42.13 -12.57
N GLY A 45 42.67 41.62 -11.34
CA GLY A 45 43.50 40.45 -11.01
C GLY A 45 43.12 39.19 -11.78
N PHE A 46 41.83 38.97 -12.01
CA PHE A 46 41.34 37.87 -12.84
C PHE A 46 40.79 38.40 -14.16
N THR A 47 41.37 37.93 -15.26
CA THR A 47 40.87 38.21 -16.60
C THR A 47 40.19 36.97 -17.14
N VAL A 48 39.05 37.14 -17.80
CA VAL A 48 38.41 36.04 -18.51
C VAL A 48 39.19 35.71 -19.78
N PRO A 49 39.17 34.45 -20.26
CA PRO A 49 39.69 34.11 -21.56
C PRO A 49 39.05 34.96 -22.65
N LYS A 50 39.81 35.21 -23.73
CA LYS A 50 39.29 35.90 -24.91
C LYS A 50 38.03 35.17 -25.41
N ASP A 51 36.99 35.93 -25.71
CA ASP A 51 35.72 35.46 -26.27
C ASP A 51 34.88 34.52 -25.36
N TYR A 52 35.20 34.43 -24.05
CA TYR A 52 34.45 33.61 -23.09
C TYR A 52 32.92 33.86 -23.15
N PHE A 53 32.51 35.12 -23.06
CA PHE A 53 31.10 35.48 -23.09
C PHE A 53 30.45 35.32 -24.47
N ALA A 54 31.24 35.23 -25.54
CA ALA A 54 30.74 34.95 -26.88
C ALA A 54 30.53 33.44 -27.13
N SER A 55 31.36 32.58 -26.53
CA SER A 55 31.30 31.13 -26.75
C SER A 55 30.45 30.38 -25.73
N VAL A 56 30.39 30.86 -24.47
CA VAL A 56 29.79 30.12 -23.35
C VAL A 56 28.30 29.81 -23.57
N GLU A 57 27.56 30.76 -24.13
CA GLU A 57 26.14 30.57 -24.44
C GLU A 57 25.94 29.46 -25.47
N THR A 58 26.72 29.52 -26.56
CA THR A 58 26.66 28.53 -27.64
C THR A 58 27.07 27.14 -27.15
N GLU A 59 28.09 27.06 -26.30
CA GLU A 59 28.57 25.79 -25.73
C GLU A 59 27.52 25.15 -24.81
N ILE A 60 26.88 25.95 -23.95
CA ILE A 60 25.80 25.48 -23.07
C ILE A 60 24.62 25.00 -23.91
N LEU A 61 24.15 25.82 -24.86
CA LEU A 61 23.03 25.46 -25.72
C LEU A 61 23.32 24.19 -26.49
N ASN A 62 24.48 24.08 -27.13
CA ASN A 62 24.88 22.86 -27.83
C ASN A 62 24.86 21.65 -26.90
N LYS A 63 25.33 21.75 -25.66
CA LYS A 63 25.36 20.61 -24.74
C LYS A 63 23.98 20.18 -24.23
N VAL A 64 23.03 21.11 -24.14
CA VAL A 64 21.67 20.86 -23.63
C VAL A 64 20.70 20.48 -24.76
N THR A 65 20.86 21.07 -25.94
CA THR A 65 19.98 20.85 -27.10
C THR A 65 20.50 19.80 -28.07
N SER A 66 21.78 19.42 -27.99
CA SER A 66 22.27 18.25 -28.72
C SER A 66 21.42 17.07 -28.31
N GLU A 67 20.61 16.59 -29.24
CA GLU A 67 19.87 15.34 -29.12
C GLU A 67 20.90 14.24 -28.88
N SER A 68 21.18 13.96 -27.62
CA SER A 68 21.89 12.75 -27.26
C SER A 68 21.04 11.63 -27.85
N ASN A 69 21.58 10.92 -28.85
CA ASN A 69 20.97 9.74 -29.47
C ASN A 69 20.98 8.56 -28.48
N THR A 70 20.76 8.84 -27.19
CA THR A 70 20.60 7.85 -26.15
C THR A 70 19.22 7.27 -26.37
N LYS A 71 19.18 6.12 -27.06
CA LYS A 71 17.97 5.34 -27.29
C LYS A 71 17.32 5.02 -25.95
N VAL A 72 16.33 5.83 -25.54
CA VAL A 72 15.52 5.56 -24.36
C VAL A 72 14.59 4.39 -24.67
N VAL A 73 15.02 3.19 -24.28
CA VAL A 73 14.18 1.99 -24.33
C VAL A 73 13.39 1.90 -23.04
N ARG A 74 12.06 1.75 -23.16
CA ARG A 74 11.18 1.54 -22.01
C ARG A 74 11.52 0.19 -21.37
N LEU A 75 11.88 0.20 -20.08
CA LEU A 75 12.38 -0.98 -19.36
C LEU A 75 11.32 -2.09 -19.19
N PHE A 76 10.03 -1.74 -19.12
CA PHE A 76 8.96 -2.71 -18.94
C PHE A 76 7.84 -2.49 -19.95
N SER A 77 7.49 -3.54 -20.69
CA SER A 77 6.35 -3.56 -21.60
C SER A 77 5.13 -4.19 -20.90
N ARG A 78 4.02 -3.44 -20.77
CA ARG A 78 2.81 -3.92 -20.09
C ARG A 78 2.15 -5.13 -20.77
N LYS A 79 2.53 -5.44 -22.02
CA LYS A 79 1.98 -6.56 -22.79
C LYS A 79 2.29 -7.91 -22.14
N GLN A 80 3.49 -8.08 -21.58
CA GLN A 80 3.88 -9.32 -20.92
C GLN A 80 3.21 -9.50 -19.55
N LEU A 81 2.85 -8.41 -18.88
CA LEU A 81 2.16 -8.46 -17.58
C LEU A 81 0.76 -9.05 -17.67
N TYR A 82 0.02 -8.79 -18.76
CA TYR A 82 -1.30 -9.40 -18.95
C TYR A 82 -1.24 -10.93 -19.10
N PHE A 83 -0.22 -11.45 -19.80
CA PHE A 83 -0.03 -12.88 -19.97
C PHE A 83 0.36 -13.56 -18.64
N VAL A 84 1.30 -12.96 -17.90
CA VAL A 84 1.70 -13.46 -16.57
C VAL A 84 0.55 -13.40 -15.56
N SER A 85 -0.29 -12.37 -15.62
CA SER A 85 -1.48 -12.24 -14.77
C SER A 85 -2.47 -13.40 -14.97
N GLY A 86 -2.72 -13.80 -16.22
CA GLY A 86 -3.60 -14.94 -16.52
C GLY A 86 -3.07 -16.26 -15.96
N ILE A 87 -1.76 -16.50 -16.06
CA ILE A 87 -1.11 -17.70 -15.49
C ILE A 87 -1.18 -17.67 -13.96
N ALA A 88 -0.91 -16.52 -13.33
CA ALA A 88 -1.00 -16.39 -11.88
C ALA A 88 -2.43 -16.64 -11.38
N ALA A 89 -3.44 -16.07 -12.06
CA ALA A 89 -4.84 -16.26 -11.72
C ALA A 89 -5.29 -17.72 -11.86
N SER A 90 -4.86 -18.44 -12.91
CA SER A 90 -5.20 -19.86 -13.08
C SER A 90 -4.53 -20.74 -12.03
N LEU A 91 -3.29 -20.42 -11.62
CA LEU A 91 -2.62 -21.11 -10.52
C LEU A 91 -3.30 -20.86 -9.17
N LEU A 92 -3.74 -19.63 -8.91
CA LEU A 92 -4.51 -19.28 -7.70
C LEU A 92 -5.86 -19.99 -7.69
N LEU A 93 -6.57 -20.04 -8.82
CA LEU A 93 -7.83 -20.78 -8.96
C LEU A 93 -7.61 -22.28 -8.70
N MET A 94 -6.56 -22.86 -9.30
CA MET A 94 -6.20 -24.26 -9.09
C MET A 94 -5.89 -24.56 -7.62
N LEU A 95 -5.12 -23.69 -6.96
CA LEU A 95 -4.81 -23.80 -5.53
C LEU A 95 -6.06 -23.64 -4.65
N ALA A 96 -6.98 -22.74 -5.01
CA ALA A 96 -8.21 -22.51 -4.26
C ALA A 96 -9.17 -23.72 -4.36
N ILE A 97 -9.26 -24.36 -5.52
CA ILE A 97 -10.06 -25.58 -5.69
C ILE A 97 -9.41 -26.76 -4.97
N PHE A 98 -8.09 -26.92 -5.08
CA PHE A 98 -7.39 -28.07 -4.51
C PHE A 98 -7.19 -27.99 -2.98
N ASN A 99 -7.03 -26.78 -2.43
CA ASN A 99 -6.94 -26.54 -0.98
C ASN A 99 -8.24 -26.00 -0.39
N GLY A 100 -9.35 -26.02 -1.14
CA GLY A 100 -10.65 -25.62 -0.62
C GLY A 100 -11.00 -26.54 0.53
N SER A 101 -10.90 -26.04 1.77
CA SER A 101 -11.46 -26.69 2.94
C SER A 101 -12.91 -27.04 2.62
N THR A 102 -13.31 -28.28 2.89
CA THR A 102 -14.73 -28.65 2.91
C THR A 102 -15.46 -27.59 3.73
N THR A 103 -16.37 -26.86 3.10
CA THR A 103 -17.33 -26.07 3.86
C THR A 103 -18.10 -27.08 4.70
N GLU A 104 -17.89 -27.05 6.01
CA GLU A 104 -18.71 -27.81 6.97
C GLU A 104 -20.16 -27.41 6.69
N GLU A 105 -20.88 -28.30 6.02
CA GLU A 105 -22.31 -28.12 5.78
C GLU A 105 -23.00 -28.23 7.14
N LEU A 106 -23.84 -27.25 7.46
CA LEU A 106 -24.59 -27.26 8.72
C LEU A 106 -25.48 -28.50 8.74
N SER A 107 -25.09 -29.49 9.54
CA SER A 107 -25.87 -30.70 9.76
C SER A 107 -26.84 -30.52 10.93
N VAL A 108 -27.96 -31.25 10.90
CA VAL A 108 -28.95 -31.25 11.99
C VAL A 108 -28.28 -31.62 13.32
N GLU A 109 -27.42 -32.65 13.31
CA GLU A 109 -26.66 -33.10 14.49
C GLU A 109 -25.77 -31.98 15.10
N MET A 110 -25.18 -31.13 14.25
CA MET A 110 -24.35 -30.00 14.70
C MET A 110 -25.22 -28.89 15.31
N VAL A 111 -26.39 -28.63 14.74
CA VAL A 111 -27.35 -27.65 15.25
C VAL A 111 -27.92 -28.12 16.59
N GLU A 112 -28.25 -29.41 16.71
CA GLU A 112 -28.70 -30.01 17.96
C GLU A 112 -27.63 -29.92 19.05
N SER A 113 -26.38 -30.30 18.74
CA SER A 113 -25.26 -30.18 19.68
C SER A 113 -25.00 -28.73 20.11
N TYR A 114 -25.16 -27.77 19.18
CA TYR A 114 -25.05 -26.36 19.52
C TYR A 114 -26.14 -25.92 20.48
N PHE A 115 -27.41 -26.28 20.25
CA PHE A 115 -28.50 -25.94 21.16
C PHE A 115 -28.42 -26.68 22.49
N GLU A 116 -27.93 -27.91 22.54
CA GLU A 116 -27.72 -28.67 23.78
C GLU A 116 -26.58 -28.07 24.63
N SER A 117 -25.53 -27.57 23.98
CA SER A 117 -24.42 -26.89 24.66
C SER A 117 -24.67 -25.42 24.98
N SER A 118 -25.69 -24.83 24.37
CA SER A 118 -26.10 -23.44 24.62
C SER A 118 -27.14 -23.42 25.73
N ASP A 119 -27.02 -22.48 26.67
CA ASP A 119 -28.02 -22.27 27.74
C ASP A 119 -29.32 -21.59 27.23
N ILE A 120 -29.66 -21.75 25.95
CA ILE A 120 -30.83 -21.10 25.34
C ILE A 120 -32.03 -22.00 25.56
N ASN A 121 -33.01 -21.51 26.31
CA ASN A 121 -34.27 -22.22 26.52
C ASN A 121 -35.30 -21.87 25.42
N SER A 122 -36.37 -22.65 25.36
CA SER A 122 -37.44 -22.48 24.36
C SER A 122 -38.13 -21.11 24.42
N TYR A 123 -38.18 -20.47 25.59
CA TYR A 123 -38.78 -19.14 25.75
C TYR A 123 -37.88 -18.04 25.17
N GLU A 124 -36.57 -18.14 25.37
CA GLU A 124 -35.58 -17.24 24.76
C GLU A 124 -35.55 -17.38 23.23
N LEU A 125 -35.64 -18.61 22.70
CA LEU A 125 -35.79 -18.84 21.26
C LEU A 125 -37.06 -18.18 20.72
N ALA A 126 -38.19 -18.36 21.40
CA ALA A 126 -39.46 -17.76 21.00
C ALA A 126 -39.40 -16.22 20.99
N GLN A 127 -38.71 -15.62 21.97
CA GLN A 127 -38.50 -14.18 22.01
C GLN A 127 -37.62 -13.70 20.85
N MET A 128 -36.53 -14.40 20.56
CA MET A 128 -35.66 -14.09 19.42
C MET A 128 -36.38 -14.25 18.07
N MET A 129 -37.25 -15.25 17.94
CA MET A 129 -38.09 -15.45 16.75
C MET A 129 -39.24 -14.43 16.63
N SER A 130 -39.68 -13.86 17.75
CA SER A 130 -40.71 -12.82 17.76
C SER A 130 -40.19 -11.47 17.26
N ASP A 131 -38.87 -11.23 17.39
CA ASP A 131 -38.19 -10.02 16.91
C ASP A 131 -37.78 -10.11 15.43
N THR A 132 -37.94 -11.27 14.78
CA THR A 132 -37.66 -11.47 13.36
C THR A 132 -38.94 -11.29 12.51
N ASP A 133 -38.93 -10.33 11.59
CA ASP A 133 -39.97 -10.17 10.58
C ASP A 133 -39.84 -11.27 9.51
N PHE A 134 -40.65 -12.33 9.64
CA PHE A 134 -40.73 -13.37 8.60
C PHE A 134 -41.25 -12.78 7.29
N LEU A 135 -40.45 -12.87 6.23
CA LEU A 135 -40.88 -12.54 4.88
C LEU A 135 -41.48 -13.77 4.19
N GLU A 136 -42.37 -13.55 3.22
CA GLU A 136 -43.02 -14.63 2.46
C GLU A 136 -42.02 -15.57 1.74
N ASP A 137 -40.82 -15.06 1.45
CA ASP A 137 -39.69 -15.81 0.87
C ASP A 137 -38.90 -16.65 1.90
N ASP A 138 -39.01 -16.38 3.21
CA ASP A 138 -38.39 -17.22 4.26
C ASP A 138 -39.16 -18.53 4.46
N PHE A 139 -40.40 -18.59 3.99
CA PHE A 139 -41.25 -19.79 4.01
C PHE A 139 -41.31 -20.47 2.63
N ILE A 140 -40.23 -20.41 1.85
CA ILE A 140 -40.09 -21.27 0.67
C ILE A 140 -40.03 -22.71 1.17
N VAL A 141 -41.21 -23.34 1.27
CA VAL A 141 -41.37 -24.78 1.42
C VAL A 141 -40.89 -25.41 0.12
N THR A 142 -39.58 -25.60 0.00
CA THR A 142 -39.02 -26.57 -0.93
C THR A 142 -39.34 -27.93 -0.34
N GLU A 143 -40.57 -28.39 -0.60
CA GLU A 143 -41.04 -29.76 -0.42
C GLU A 143 -40.53 -30.42 0.88
N THR A 144 -41.23 -30.21 1.99
CA THR A 144 -40.94 -30.94 3.21
C THR A 144 -41.05 -32.44 2.95
N ILE A 145 -40.07 -33.22 3.41
CA ILE A 145 -40.15 -34.71 3.46
C ILE A 145 -41.33 -35.21 4.31
N TYR A 146 -41.95 -34.32 5.08
CA TYR A 146 -43.15 -34.57 5.85
C TYR A 146 -44.38 -34.42 4.96
N THR A 147 -45.03 -35.56 4.68
CA THR A 147 -46.38 -35.60 4.10
C THR A 147 -47.40 -35.26 5.19
N GLU A 148 -48.55 -34.73 4.77
CA GLU A 148 -49.67 -34.36 5.67
C GLU A 148 -50.03 -35.52 6.63
N GLU A 149 -50.02 -36.76 6.15
CA GLU A 149 -50.32 -37.98 6.92
C GLU A 149 -49.30 -38.25 8.05
N ASN A 150 -48.01 -38.03 7.80
CA ASN A 150 -46.97 -38.22 8.82
C ASN A 150 -47.06 -37.14 9.90
N LEU A 151 -47.43 -35.93 9.48
CA LEU A 151 -47.56 -34.78 10.37
C LEU A 151 -48.82 -34.89 11.25
N GLU A 152 -49.94 -35.33 10.67
CA GLU A 152 -51.18 -35.63 11.40
C GLU A 152 -50.95 -36.70 12.46
N THR A 153 -50.27 -37.80 12.11
CA THR A 153 -49.97 -38.89 13.05
C THR A 153 -49.10 -38.41 14.21
N TYR A 154 -48.03 -37.66 13.91
CA TYR A 154 -47.13 -37.13 14.93
C TYR A 154 -47.85 -36.19 15.90
N LEU A 155 -48.72 -35.32 15.38
CA LEU A 155 -49.50 -34.39 16.20
C LEU A 155 -50.51 -35.13 17.08
N LEU A 156 -51.20 -36.14 16.56
CA LEU A 156 -52.12 -36.97 17.35
C LEU A 156 -51.41 -37.76 18.46
N GLU A 157 -50.17 -38.20 18.22
CA GLU A 157 -49.43 -39.04 19.16
C GLU A 157 -48.71 -38.24 20.25
N ASN A 158 -48.25 -37.03 19.92
CA ASN A 158 -47.39 -36.23 20.80
C ASN A 158 -48.04 -34.94 21.31
N THR A 159 -49.23 -34.59 20.82
CA THR A 159 -49.94 -33.37 21.22
C THR A 159 -51.36 -33.69 21.67
N ASP A 160 -51.75 -33.16 22.82
CA ASP A 160 -53.14 -33.25 23.28
C ASP A 160 -53.99 -32.21 22.56
N ILE A 161 -54.80 -32.65 21.58
CA ILE A 161 -55.60 -31.77 20.73
C ILE A 161 -56.59 -30.93 21.55
N GLU A 162 -57.04 -31.44 22.70
CA GLU A 162 -57.95 -30.72 23.60
C GLU A 162 -57.27 -29.45 24.17
N SER A 163 -55.95 -29.47 24.36
CA SER A 163 -55.16 -28.33 24.86
C SER A 163 -54.99 -27.20 23.84
N ILE A 164 -55.27 -27.42 22.55
CA ILE A 164 -55.06 -26.43 21.48
C ILE A 164 -56.36 -25.67 21.15
N ILE A 165 -57.52 -26.27 21.45
CA ILE A 165 -58.84 -25.74 21.07
C ILE A 165 -59.47 -24.89 22.19
N GLU A 166 -58.91 -24.91 23.40
CA GLU A 166 -59.27 -24.02 24.52
C GLU A 166 -58.50 -22.69 24.50
#